data_AF-A0A176FTE4-F1
#
_entry.id   AF-A0A176FTE4-F1
#
_cell.length_a   1.000
_cell.length_b   1.000
_cell.length_c   1.000
_cell.angle_alpha   90.00
_cell.angle_beta   90.00
_cell.angle_gamma   90.00
#
_symmetry.space_group_name_H-M   'P 1'
#
loop_
_entity.id
_entity.type
_entity.pdbx_description
1 polymer ?
#
loop_
_entity_poly.entity_id
_entity_poly.type
_entity_poly.pdbx_seq_one_letter_code
_entity_poly.pdbx_strand_id
1 'polypeptide(L)'
;MQTGFDIETRGQGLYEFTGQVTRWLKEAGAGDGLLTLFIRHTSASLLIQENADPDVQRDLHAFFTRLVPPSDDPSMGYLRHTMEGPDDMPAHIKAAMMPVSLTIPV
;
A
#
# COMPACT_ATOMS: atom_id res chain seq x y z
N MET A 1 0.68 17.32 -15.37
CA MET A 1 0.38 17.88 -14.03
C MET A 1 0.97 16.95 -12.97
N GLN A 2 1.41 17.45 -11.83
CA GLN A 2 1.93 16.62 -10.73
C GLN A 2 1.46 17.18 -9.40
N THR A 3 1.21 16.29 -8.43
CA THR A 3 0.91 16.63 -7.04
C THR A 3 1.47 15.55 -6.11
N GLY A 4 1.57 15.86 -4.82
CA GLY A 4 1.80 14.87 -3.76
C GLY A 4 0.53 14.60 -2.96
N PHE A 5 0.40 13.40 -2.43
CA PHE A 5 -0.63 13.01 -1.47
C PHE A 5 0.06 12.49 -0.21
N ASP A 6 -0.36 12.99 0.95
CA ASP A 6 0.08 12.51 2.25
C ASP A 6 -1.05 11.70 2.88
N ILE A 7 -0.76 10.44 3.22
CA ILE A 7 -1.73 9.50 3.78
C ILE A 7 -1.34 9.21 5.22
N GLU A 8 -2.17 9.68 6.16
CA GLU A 8 -1.99 9.33 7.56
C GLU A 8 -2.34 7.86 7.79
N THR A 9 -1.43 7.13 8.42
CA THR A 9 -1.60 5.71 8.75
C THR A 9 -1.63 5.49 10.25
N ARG A 10 -2.28 4.41 10.69
CA ARG A 10 -2.37 3.96 12.09
C ARG A 10 -1.94 2.49 12.16
N GLY A 11 -0.66 2.25 11.93
CA GLY A 11 -0.06 0.91 11.88
C GLY A 11 -0.31 0.20 10.55
N GLN A 12 -0.08 -1.12 10.54
CA GLN A 12 -0.30 -1.95 9.37
C GLN A 12 -1.78 -1.96 8.95
N GLY A 13 -2.05 -1.77 7.66
CA GLY A 13 -3.42 -1.76 7.15
C GLY A 13 -3.51 -1.38 5.68
N LEU A 14 -4.75 -1.35 5.18
CA LEU A 14 -5.10 -0.83 3.87
C LEU A 14 -5.71 0.57 4.05
N TYR A 15 -5.20 1.54 3.30
CA TYR A 15 -5.60 2.94 3.42
C TYR A 15 -6.14 3.42 2.08
N GLU A 16 -7.44 3.67 2.03
CA GLU A 16 -8.06 4.22 0.84
C GLU A 16 -7.75 5.71 0.67
N PHE A 17 -7.33 6.09 -0.53
CA PHE A 17 -7.11 7.49 -0.89
C PHE A 17 -7.72 7.88 -2.26
N THR A 18 -8.62 7.04 -2.81
CA THR A 18 -9.33 7.25 -4.08
C THR A 18 -10.00 8.62 -4.15
N GLY A 19 -10.63 9.06 -3.05
CA GLY A 19 -11.26 10.37 -2.96
C GLY A 19 -10.30 11.54 -3.12
N GLN A 20 -9.04 11.42 -2.67
CA GLN A 20 -8.04 12.47 -2.83
C GLN A 20 -7.61 12.60 -4.29
N VAL A 21 -7.36 11.45 -4.95
CA VAL A 21 -6.94 11.40 -6.35
C VAL A 21 -8.05 11.92 -7.28
N THR A 22 -9.29 11.47 -7.09
CA THR A 22 -10.43 11.88 -7.92
C THR A 22 -10.74 13.37 -7.80
N ARG A 23 -10.65 13.94 -6.59
CA ARG A 23 -10.80 15.39 -6.38
C ARG A 23 -9.72 16.17 -7.11
N TRP A 24 -8.46 15.76 -6.98
CA TRP A 24 -7.35 16.40 -7.67
C TRP A 24 -7.51 16.34 -9.19
N LEU A 25 -7.86 15.18 -9.76
CA LEU A 25 -8.12 15.04 -11.21
C LEU A 25 -9.24 15.97 -11.70
N LYS A 26 -10.30 16.14 -10.90
CA LYS A 26 -11.39 17.05 -11.22
C LYS A 26 -10.96 18.52 -11.19
N GLU A 27 -10.26 18.93 -10.13
CA GLU A 27 -9.74 20.30 -9.96
C GLU A 27 -8.69 20.64 -11.03
N ALA A 28 -7.92 19.64 -11.45
CA ALA A 28 -6.97 19.68 -12.55
C ALA A 28 -7.62 19.89 -13.92
N GLY A 29 -8.93 19.67 -14.06
CA GLY A 29 -9.60 19.60 -15.36
C GLY A 29 -9.06 18.46 -16.23
N ALA A 30 -8.69 17.33 -15.62
CA ALA A 30 -8.21 16.17 -16.36
C ALA A 30 -9.32 15.60 -17.26
N GLY A 31 -8.96 15.27 -18.50
CA GLY A 31 -9.79 14.48 -19.43
C GLY A 31 -9.06 13.19 -19.79
N ASP A 32 -9.34 12.65 -20.98
CA ASP A 32 -8.78 11.38 -21.44
C ASP A 32 -7.25 11.35 -21.34
N GLY A 33 -6.73 10.37 -20.60
CA GLY A 33 -5.29 10.29 -20.39
C GLY A 33 -4.83 9.13 -19.52
N LEU A 34 -3.66 9.32 -18.92
CA LEU A 34 -2.97 8.32 -18.11
C LEU A 34 -2.50 8.94 -16.80
N LEU A 35 -3.02 8.42 -15.69
CA LEU A 35 -2.56 8.71 -14.34
C LEU A 35 -1.43 7.76 -13.97
N THR A 36 -0.30 8.31 -13.57
CA THR A 36 0.76 7.55 -12.88
C THR A 36 0.74 7.89 -11.40
N LEU A 37 0.60 6.86 -10.55
CA LEU A 37 0.77 6.96 -9.10
C LEU A 37 2.06 6.24 -8.71
N PHE A 38 2.91 6.89 -7.92
CA PHE A 38 4.16 6.31 -7.43
C PHE A 38 4.29 6.55 -5.92
N ILE A 39 4.56 5.49 -5.16
CA ILE A 39 4.82 5.60 -3.72
C ILE A 39 6.31 5.81 -3.47
N ARG A 40 6.64 6.79 -2.62
CA ARG A 40 8.02 7.18 -2.28
C ARG A 40 8.56 6.49 -1.03
N HIS A 41 7.93 5.40 -0.61
CA HIS A 41 8.27 4.63 0.59
C HIS A 41 8.63 3.19 0.20
N THR A 42 9.56 2.60 0.93
CA THR A 42 10.07 1.23 0.68
C THR A 42 9.38 0.17 1.53
N SER A 43 8.49 0.57 2.44
CA SER A 43 7.72 -0.27 3.37
C SER A 43 6.21 -0.22 3.11
N ALA A 44 5.80 0.31 1.96
CA ALA A 44 4.41 0.38 1.53
C ALA A 44 4.30 0.24 0.01
N SER A 45 3.14 -0.21 -0.47
CA SER A 45 2.82 -0.38 -1.89
C SER A 45 1.42 0.14 -2.22
N LEU A 46 1.13 0.20 -3.52
CA LEU A 46 -0.13 0.62 -4.09
C LEU A 46 -0.93 -0.59 -4.56
N LEU A 47 -2.26 -0.49 -4.46
CA LEU A 47 -3.18 -1.58 -4.76
C LEU A 47 -4.51 -1.02 -5.27
N ILE A 48 -5.07 -1.67 -6.31
CA ILE A 48 -6.45 -1.47 -6.75
C ILE A 48 -7.22 -2.74 -6.38
N GLN A 49 -8.18 -2.62 -5.47
CA GLN A 49 -9.06 -3.70 -5.01
C GLN A 49 -10.44 -3.16 -4.64
N GLU A 50 -11.33 -4.06 -4.25
CA GLU A 50 -12.69 -3.75 -3.81
C GLU A 50 -12.72 -3.27 -2.35
N ASN A 51 -13.41 -2.15 -2.11
CA ASN A 51 -13.70 -1.60 -0.78
C ASN A 51 -15.20 -1.60 -0.44
N ALA A 52 -16.06 -2.14 -1.31
CA ALA A 52 -17.51 -2.19 -1.08
C ALA A 52 -17.88 -3.28 -0.07
N ASP A 53 -17.25 -4.45 -0.18
CA ASP A 53 -17.36 -5.53 0.79
C ASP A 53 -16.23 -5.44 1.84
N PRO A 54 -16.53 -5.23 3.14
CA PRO A 54 -15.51 -5.20 4.19
C PRO A 54 -14.77 -6.55 4.37
N ASP A 55 -15.35 -7.68 3.93
CA ASP A 55 -14.68 -8.98 4.03
C ASP A 55 -13.47 -9.07 3.08
N VAL A 56 -13.50 -8.41 1.92
CA VAL A 56 -12.35 -8.35 1.01
C VAL A 56 -11.12 -7.73 1.71
N GLN A 57 -11.33 -6.63 2.45
CA GLN A 57 -10.23 -5.99 3.19
C GLN A 57 -9.74 -6.86 4.35
N ARG A 58 -10.65 -7.54 5.06
CA ARG A 58 -10.30 -8.47 6.15
C ARG A 58 -9.47 -9.63 5.63
N ASP A 59 -9.88 -10.22 4.51
CA ASP A 59 -9.20 -11.35 3.90
C ASP A 59 -7.83 -10.96 3.34
N LEU A 60 -7.72 -9.80 2.68
CA LEU A 60 -6.43 -9.26 2.25
C LEU A 60 -5.49 -9.02 3.43
N HIS A 61 -6.00 -8.42 4.51
CA HIS A 61 -5.21 -8.22 5.72
C HIS A 61 -4.74 -9.56 6.31
N ALA A 62 -5.65 -10.53 6.48
CA ALA A 62 -5.32 -11.86 6.98
C ALA A 62 -4.31 -12.59 6.09
N PHE A 63 -4.47 -12.48 4.76
CA PHE A 63 -3.55 -13.05 3.80
C PHE A 63 -2.16 -12.42 3.92
N PHE A 64 -2.04 -11.09 4.01
CA PHE A 64 -0.74 -10.44 4.15
C PHE A 64 -0.07 -10.74 5.49
N THR A 65 -0.82 -10.83 6.58
CA THR A 65 -0.28 -11.27 7.88
C THR A 65 0.24 -12.71 7.81
N ARG A 66 -0.47 -13.60 7.10
CA ARG A 66 -0.03 -14.99 6.91
C ARG A 66 1.16 -15.12 5.96
N LEU A 67 1.17 -14.35 4.87
CA LEU A 67 2.18 -14.42 3.81
C LEU A 67 3.54 -13.94 4.30
N VAL A 68 3.54 -12.84 5.08
CA VAL A 68 4.74 -12.29 5.70
C VAL A 68 4.40 -11.92 7.15
N PRO A 69 4.59 -12.87 8.09
CA PRO A 69 4.40 -12.65 9.52
C PRO A 69 5.35 -11.60 10.10
N PRO A 70 5.08 -11.11 11.32
CA PRO A 70 6.03 -10.35 12.12
C PRO A 70 7.39 -11.06 12.24
N SER A 71 8.48 -10.30 12.33
CA SER A 71 9.84 -10.86 12.35
C SER A 71 10.21 -11.61 13.64
N ASP A 72 9.40 -11.49 14.69
CA ASP A 72 9.48 -12.29 15.92
C ASP A 72 8.70 -13.61 15.83
N ASP A 73 7.99 -13.87 14.72
CA ASP A 73 7.43 -15.19 14.45
C ASP A 73 8.57 -16.22 14.23
N PRO A 74 8.50 -17.42 14.83
CA PRO A 74 9.54 -18.45 14.68
C PRO A 74 9.86 -18.82 13.22
N SER A 75 8.88 -18.72 12.31
CA SER A 75 9.09 -18.99 10.89
C SER A 75 9.96 -17.94 10.19
N MET A 76 10.09 -16.75 10.80
CA MET A 76 10.86 -15.62 10.29
C MET A 76 12.29 -15.54 10.85
N GLY A 77 12.76 -16.56 11.59
CA GLY A 77 14.10 -16.59 12.22
C GLY A 77 15.29 -16.51 11.25
N TYR A 78 15.06 -16.48 9.94
CA TYR A 78 16.06 -16.23 8.91
C TYR A 78 16.28 -14.72 8.62
N LEU A 79 15.40 -13.84 9.09
CA LEU A 79 15.53 -12.40 8.93
C LEU A 79 16.66 -11.87 9.83
N ARG A 80 17.46 -10.94 9.29
CA ARG A 80 18.58 -10.30 10.00
C ARG A 80 18.32 -8.85 10.37
N HIS A 81 17.43 -8.17 9.64
CA HIS A 81 17.03 -6.81 9.89
C HIS A 81 15.85 -6.81 10.87
N THR A 82 16.14 -6.79 12.18
CA THR A 82 15.13 -6.93 13.25
C THR A 82 15.23 -5.83 14.31
N MET A 83 16.08 -4.83 14.11
CA MET A 83 16.36 -3.79 15.10
C MET A 83 15.33 -2.66 15.11
N GLU A 84 14.50 -2.55 14.08
CA GLU A 84 13.54 -1.45 13.87
C GLU A 84 12.10 -1.82 14.23
N GLY A 85 11.91 -2.97 14.88
CA GLY A 85 10.61 -3.48 15.31
C GLY A 85 10.18 -4.74 14.55
N PRO A 86 9.21 -5.49 15.10
CA PRO A 86 8.78 -6.76 14.52
C PRO A 86 8.09 -6.59 13.16
N ASP A 87 7.57 -5.42 12.82
CA ASP A 87 6.79 -5.12 11.61
C ASP A 87 7.60 -4.51 10.45
N ASP A 88 8.80 -3.99 10.71
CA ASP A 88 9.59 -3.24 9.73
C ASP A 88 10.03 -4.08 8.50
N MET A 89 10.85 -5.11 8.72
CA MET A 89 11.28 -6.00 7.62
C MET A 89 10.09 -6.70 6.92
N PRO A 90 9.06 -7.17 7.63
CA PRO A 90 7.83 -7.66 6.98
C PRO A 90 7.17 -6.63 6.05
N ALA A 91 7.14 -5.35 6.42
CA ALA A 91 6.60 -4.29 5.57
C ALA A 91 7.43 -4.10 4.29
N HIS A 92 8.76 -4.14 4.39
CA HIS A 92 9.66 -4.13 3.23
C HIS A 92 9.45 -5.32 2.28
N ILE A 93 9.29 -6.54 2.82
CA ILE A 93 9.02 -7.73 2.00
C ILE A 93 7.69 -7.58 1.28
N LYS A 94 6.61 -7.20 1.99
CA LYS A 94 5.30 -6.96 1.38
C LYS A 94 5.38 -5.90 0.29
N ALA A 95 6.14 -4.83 0.53
CA ALA A 95 6.32 -3.76 -0.44
C ALA A 95 7.05 -4.22 -1.71
N ALA A 96 8.09 -5.04 -1.56
CA ALA A 96 8.84 -5.61 -2.69
C ALA A 96 8.03 -6.58 -3.54
N MET A 97 6.97 -7.18 -2.98
CA MET A 97 6.07 -8.11 -3.69
C MET A 97 4.91 -7.40 -4.42
N MET A 98 4.64 -6.14 -4.10
CA MET A 98 3.46 -5.42 -4.53
C MET A 98 3.84 -4.18 -5.36
N PRO A 99 2.97 -3.70 -6.27
CA PRO A 99 3.29 -2.56 -7.11
C PRO A 99 3.59 -1.30 -6.30
N VAL A 100 4.72 -0.65 -6.55
CA VAL A 100 5.03 0.70 -6.02
C VAL A 100 4.67 1.80 -7.02
N SER A 101 4.31 1.41 -8.24
CA SER A 101 3.87 2.29 -9.32
C SER A 101 2.62 1.71 -9.97
N LEU A 102 1.59 2.54 -10.15
CA LEU A 102 0.37 2.19 -10.88
C LEU A 102 0.17 3.15 -12.03
N THR A 103 -0.37 2.61 -13.12
CA THR A 103 -0.71 3.35 -14.33
C THR A 103 -2.19 3.10 -14.63
N ILE A 104 -3.00 4.14 -14.53
CA ILE A 104 -4.47 4.06 -14.52
C ILE A 104 -5.02 4.98 -15.62
N PRO A 105 -5.84 4.49 -16.56
CA PRO A 105 -6.55 5.35 -17.52
C PRO A 105 -7.47 6.34 -16.80
N VAL A 106 -7.48 7.59 -17.25
CA VAL A 106 -8.38 8.67 -16.78
C VAL A 106 -9.34 9.02 -17.89
#